data_AF-A0AA39UZY5-F1
#
_entry.id   AF-A0AA39UZY5-F1
#
_cell.length_a   1.000
_cell.length_b   1.000
_cell.length_c   1.000
_cell.angle_alpha   90.00
_cell.angle_beta   90.00
_cell.angle_gamma   90.00
#
_symmetry.space_group_name_H-M   'P 1'
#
loop_
_entity.id
_entity.type
_entity.pdbx_description
1 polymer ?
#
loop_
_entity_poly.entity_id
_entity_poly.type
_entity_poly.pdbx_seq_one_letter_code
_entity_poly.pdbx_strand_id
1 'polypeptide(L)' 'DYYYVQEEISRACARFTTHLFACPENPLAAVRQSQAKLLYLIAYAFHRTKSHLSVTFVVLILLQRLKARFPIARDS' A
#
# COMPACT_ATOMS: atom_id res chain seq x y z
N ASP A 1 6.15 21.00 7.84
CA ASP A 1 6.24 20.14 6.63
C ASP A 1 6.15 18.62 6.84
N TYR A 2 6.00 18.10 8.07
CA TYR A 2 5.85 16.66 8.33
C TYR A 2 4.66 16.01 7.59
N TYR A 3 3.55 16.74 7.44
CA TYR A 3 2.35 16.26 6.73
C TYR A 3 2.58 15.99 5.24
N TYR A 4 3.40 16.80 4.56
CA TYR A 4 3.64 16.68 3.12
C TYR A 4 4.47 15.43 2.79
N VAL A 5 5.52 15.20 3.59
CA VAL A 5 6.37 14.01 3.49
C VAL A 5 5.56 12.73 3.74
N GLN A 6 4.68 12.75 4.74
CA GLN A 6 3.82 11.59 5.03
C GLN A 6 2.80 11.31 3.93
N GLU A 7 2.30 12.35 3.25
CA GLU A 7 1.39 12.19 2.10
C GLU A 7 2.11 11.50 0.93
N GLU A 8 3.33 11.95 0.58
CA GLU A 8 4.11 11.35 -0.50
C GLU A 8 4.46 9.89 -0.21
N ILE A 9 4.87 9.58 1.02
CA ILE A 9 5.15 8.19 1.44
C ILE A 9 3.89 7.34 1.38
N SER A 10 2.76 7.86 1.85
CA SER A 10 1.47 7.14 1.81
C SER A 10 1.03 6.85 0.39
N ARG A 11 1.22 7.83 -0.51
CA ARG A 11 0.92 7.70 -1.94
C ARG A 11 1.83 6.67 -2.62
N ALA A 12 3.12 6.69 -2.33
CA ALA A 12 4.07 5.70 -2.84
C ALA A 12 3.72 4.29 -2.34
N CYS A 13 3.41 4.13 -1.06
CA CYS A 13 3.01 2.85 -0.47
C CYS A 13 1.71 2.31 -1.07
N ALA A 14 0.71 3.17 -1.27
CA ALA A 14 -0.56 2.78 -1.89
C ALA A 14 -0.38 2.33 -3.35
N ARG A 15 0.49 3.00 -4.11
CA ARG A 15 0.84 2.58 -5.48
C ARG A 15 1.59 1.25 -5.49
N PHE A 16 2.57 1.10 -4.61
CA PHE A 16 3.36 -0.13 -4.52
C PHE A 16 2.48 -1.33 -4.17
N THR A 17 1.63 -1.22 -3.16
CA THR A 17 0.71 -2.29 -2.77
C THR A 17 -0.33 -2.58 -3.85
N THR A 18 -0.87 -1.55 -4.50
CA THR A 18 -1.80 -1.78 -5.62
C THR A 18 -1.10 -2.49 -6.77
N HIS A 19 0.10 -2.07 -7.19
CA HIS A 19 0.84 -2.74 -8.25
C HIS A 19 1.24 -4.17 -7.85
N LEU A 20 1.65 -4.34 -6.59
CA LEU A 20 2.02 -5.64 -6.06
C LEU A 20 0.83 -6.59 -6.11
N PHE A 21 -0.40 -6.16 -5.81
CA PHE A 21 -1.59 -7.05 -5.77
C PHE A 21 -2.57 -6.86 -6.95
N ALA A 22 -2.26 -6.04 -7.95
CA ALA A 22 -3.18 -5.74 -9.04
C ALA A 22 -3.52 -6.99 -9.87
N CYS A 23 -4.78 -7.05 -10.30
CA CYS A 23 -5.28 -7.97 -11.31
C CYS A 23 -5.59 -7.17 -12.59
N PRO A 24 -5.16 -7.63 -13.79
CA PRO A 24 -5.38 -6.90 -15.04
C PRO A 24 -6.84 -6.74 -15.46
N GLU A 25 -7.77 -7.54 -14.91
CA GLU A 25 -9.19 -7.56 -15.34
C GLU A 25 -10.14 -6.71 -14.48
N ASN A 26 -9.63 -5.97 -13.50
CA ASN A 26 -10.51 -5.23 -12.59
C ASN A 26 -10.96 -3.88 -13.22
N PRO A 27 -12.25 -3.50 -13.14
CA PRO A 27 -12.72 -2.24 -13.69
C PRO A 27 -12.03 -1.04 -13.02
N LEU A 28 -11.50 -0.11 -13.82
CA LEU A 28 -10.69 1.04 -13.38
C LEU A 28 -11.36 1.90 -12.30
N ALA A 29 -12.69 1.95 -12.25
CA ALA A 29 -13.45 2.67 -11.23
C ALA A 29 -13.35 2.01 -9.84
N ALA A 30 -13.42 0.68 -9.77
CA ALA A 30 -13.26 -0.06 -8.51
C ALA A 30 -11.82 0.05 -7.99
N VAL A 31 -10.82 0.01 -8.89
CA VAL A 31 -9.41 0.22 -8.54
C VAL A 31 -9.20 1.61 -7.93
N ARG A 32 -9.74 2.68 -8.52
CA ARG A 32 -9.60 4.05 -7.97
C ARG A 32 -10.23 4.21 -6.60
N GLN A 33 -11.41 3.64 -6.37
CA GLN A 33 -12.07 3.71 -5.06
C GLN A 33 -11.32 2.92 -3.99
N SER A 34 -10.78 1.74 -4.34
CA SER A 34 -9.96 0.94 -3.43
C SER A 34 -8.62 1.63 -3.09
N GLN A 35 -7.98 2.27 -4.08
CA GLN A 35 -6.75 3.03 -3.89
C GLN A 35 -6.95 4.22 -2.94
N ALA A 36 -8.03 4.98 -3.10
CA ALA A 36 -8.32 6.12 -2.21
C ALA A 36 -8.50 5.67 -0.75
N LYS A 37 -9.23 4.57 -0.52
CA LYS A 37 -9.39 3.97 0.81
C LYS A 37 -8.06 3.47 1.38
N LEU A 38 -7.25 2.81 0.56
CA LEU A 38 -5.94 2.29 0.97
C LEU A 38 -4.97 3.41 1.35
N LEU A 39 -4.94 4.49 0.57
CA LEU A 39 -4.11 5.66 0.84
C LEU A 39 -4.52 6.33 2.16
N TYR A 40 -5.82 6.45 2.42
CA TYR A 40 -6.35 6.94 3.70
C TYR A 40 -5.97 6.03 4.88
N LEU A 41 -6.11 4.72 4.74
CA LEU A 41 -5.74 3.77 5.80
C LEU A 41 -4.24 3.80 6.11
N ILE A 42 -3.39 3.87 5.09
CA ILE A 42 -1.93 3.96 5.24
C ILE A 42 -1.55 5.30 5.90
N ALA A 43 -2.12 6.41 5.43
CA ALA A 43 -1.87 7.73 6.03
C ALA A 43 -2.35 7.78 7.49
N TYR A 44 -3.50 7.18 7.79
CA TYR A 44 -4.04 7.06 9.14
C TYR A 44 -3.15 6.18 10.04
N ALA A 45 -2.67 5.05 9.52
CA ALA A 45 -1.75 4.18 10.24
C ALA A 45 -0.44 4.91 10.57
N PHE A 46 0.14 5.67 9.63
CA PHE A 46 1.31 6.49 9.91
C PHE A 46 1.03 7.59 10.94
N HIS A 47 -0.14 8.23 10.86
CA HIS A 47 -0.52 9.27 11.80
C HIS A 47 -0.66 8.73 13.23
N ARG A 48 -1.23 7.54 13.40
CA ARG A 48 -1.43 6.91 14.72
C ARG A 48 -0.17 6.27 15.28
N THR A 49 0.65 5.66 14.42
CA THR A 49 1.83 4.89 14.87
C THR A 49 3.08 5.75 15.04
N LYS A 50 3.14 6.95 14.43
CA LYS A 50 4.36 7.78 14.37
C LYS A 50 5.60 6.95 13.96
N SER A 51 5.38 5.92 13.13
CA SER A 51 6.41 4.94 12.79
C SER A 51 7.53 5.59 11.97
N HIS A 52 8.77 5.22 12.30
CA HIS A 52 9.93 5.64 11.52
C HIS A 52 9.87 5.07 10.10
N LEU A 53 10.38 5.82 9.13
CA LEU A 53 10.46 5.44 7.71
C LEU A 53 11.02 4.02 7.48
N SER A 54 12.00 3.61 8.28
CA SER A 54 12.59 2.26 8.22
C SER A 54 11.53 1.15 8.40
N VAL A 55 10.59 1.32 9.34
CA VAL A 55 9.53 0.34 9.59
C VAL A 55 8.62 0.22 8.37
N THR A 56 8.31 1.33 7.70
CA THR A 56 7.53 1.34 6.46
C THR A 56 8.18 0.49 5.37
N PHE A 57 9.48 0.68 5.14
CA PHE A 57 10.21 -0.09 4.13
C PHE A 57 10.25 -1.57 4.46
N VAL A 58 10.44 -1.93 5.73
CA VAL A 58 10.40 -3.34 6.17
C VAL A 58 9.04 -3.97 5.87
N VAL A 59 7.94 -3.27 6.17
CA VAL A 59 6.58 -3.75 5.86
C VAL A 59 6.39 -3.95 4.36
N LEU A 60 6.83 -3.01 3.51
CA LEU A 60 6.74 -3.16 2.06
C LEU A 60 7.55 -4.35 1.54
N ILE A 61 8.76 -4.56 2.05
CA ILE A 61 9.62 -5.71 1.70
C ILE A 61 8.97 -7.02 2.14
N LEU A 62 8.37 -7.06 3.33
CA LEU A 62 7.64 -8.22 3.83
C LEU A 62 6.44 -8.55 2.94
N LEU A 63 5.67 -7.53 2.51
CA LEU A 63 4.55 -7.72 1.57
C LEU A 63 5.03 -8.26 0.22
N GLN A 64 6.14 -7.73 -0.31
CA GLN A 64 6.73 -8.23 -1.55
C GLN A 64 7.17 -9.69 -1.42
N ARG A 65 7.83 -10.04 -0.31
CA ARG A 65 8.26 -11.42 -0.02
C ARG A 65 7.07 -12.35 0.18
N LEU A 66 5.99 -11.87 0.78
CA LEU A 66 4.77 -12.63 0.96
C LEU A 66 4.18 -13.00 -0.40
N LYS A 67 4.05 -12.03 -1.32
CA LYS A 67 3.57 -12.31 -2.67
C LYS A 67 4.50 -13.27 -3.44
N ALA A 68 5.81 -13.12 -3.30
CA ALA A 68 6.77 -14.02 -3.93
C ALA A 68 6.66 -15.47 -3.42
N ARG A 69 6.34 -15.66 -2.14
CA ARG A 69 6.15 -16.99 -1.54
C ARG A 69 4.78 -17.60 -1.82
N PHE A 70 3.75 -16.77 -1.97
CA PHE A 70 2.37 -17.22 -2.19
C PHE A 70 1.77 -16.61 -3.47
N PRO A 71 2.24 -17.02 -4.66
CA PRO A 71 1.78 -16.46 -5.93
C PRO A 71 0.32 -16.85 -6.28
N ILE A 72 -0.25 -17.86 -5.61
CA ILE A 72 -1.55 -18.47 -5.93
C ILE A 72 -2.73 -17.81 -5.18
N ALA A 73 -2.49 -16.88 -4.24
CA ALA A 73 -3.55 -16.18 -3.50
C ALA A 73 -4.26 -15.09 -4.35
N ARG A 74 -4.58 -15.40 -5.61
CA ARG A 74 -5.35 -14.54 -6.52
C ARG A 74 -6.85 -14.80 -6.43
N ASP A 75 -7.24 -15.99 -5.96
CA ASP A 75 -8.61 -16.46 -5.94
C ASP A 75 -9.02 -16.88 -4.52
N SER A 76 -9.58 -15.92 -3.75
CA SER A 76 -10.44 -16.19 -2.59
C SER A 76 -11.45 -15.06 -2.41
#